data_AF-A0A518GUG8-F1
#
_entry.id   AF-A0A518GUG8-F1
#
_cell.length_a   1.000
_cell.length_b   1.000
_cell.length_c   1.000
_cell.angle_alpha   90.00
_cell.angle_beta   90.00
_cell.angle_gamma   90.00
#
_symmetry.space_group_name_H-M   'P 1'
#
loop_
_entity.id
_entity.type
_entity.pdbx_description
1 polymer ?
#
loop_
_entity_poly.entity_id
_entity_poly.type
_entity_poly.pdbx_seq_one_letter_code
_entity_poly.pdbx_strand_id
1 'polypeptide(L)'
;MSTATHVQVTCPGCSRTLRIRREYLGRRAQCKYCETMLTIAEAGDPMPPAPDAAEGASMEEVPAADRDPEVGAAGPAVDGDRGEEAGATREELEALRARLGPLESERDALRAELESERARLEADRDAIRGEMESLRAEARADRVRLIDERDAARADADAMGAERDALRAELESERARLMAEQDAIRAEADRERADLSSRLDSARVELDVASRDRDAARAERDDLGRRLGRAEALSEEADRHRVEAEEQHRAEADRLAEEVQSALLSAEAEARRADGSEGQVRQLGKELDSLVSRLDAATASLDRASRDAEAAAEAHAGELADARQELADARQELADAREGLSAERGRAESLRREVDELTRAREGLRDDFAASQRRIADLDRQLDEAHRAGYQLRYQFRALLKRIGPPSTPKP
;
A
#
# COMPACT_ATOMS: atom_id res chain seq x y z
N MET A 1 -52.40 -53.84 -57.87
CA MET A 1 -51.80 -54.20 -59.18
C MET A 1 -50.56 -53.33 -59.37
N SER A 2 -49.36 -53.92 -59.29
CA SER A 2 -48.09 -53.18 -59.42
C SER A 2 -47.89 -52.68 -60.85
N THR A 3 -47.87 -51.36 -61.04
CA THR A 3 -47.55 -50.71 -62.31
C THR A 3 -46.04 -50.64 -62.47
N ALA A 4 -45.45 -51.64 -63.13
CA ALA A 4 -44.05 -51.58 -63.52
C ALA A 4 -43.84 -50.41 -64.50
N THR A 5 -43.18 -49.35 -64.02
CA THR A 5 -42.98 -48.05 -64.72
C THR A 5 -41.85 -48.06 -65.75
N HIS A 6 -41.19 -49.21 -65.95
CA HIS A 6 -39.99 -49.35 -66.76
C HIS A 6 -40.13 -50.48 -67.77
N VAL A 7 -39.71 -50.21 -69.02
CA VAL A 7 -39.61 -51.18 -70.12
C VAL A 7 -38.14 -51.58 -70.28
N GLN A 8 -37.89 -52.85 -70.60
CA GLN A 8 -36.55 -53.35 -70.90
C GLN A 8 -36.32 -53.35 -72.40
N VAL A 9 -35.25 -52.69 -72.85
CA VAL A 9 -34.87 -52.60 -74.27
C VAL A 9 -33.41 -53.00 -74.42
N THR A 10 -33.10 -53.87 -75.37
CA THR A 10 -31.73 -54.32 -75.63
C THR A 10 -31.04 -53.37 -76.60
N CYS A 11 -29.85 -52.89 -76.25
CA CYS A 11 -29.09 -52.02 -77.14
C CYS A 11 -28.52 -52.80 -78.34
N PRO A 12 -28.71 -52.34 -79.60
CA PRO A 12 -28.17 -53.02 -80.78
C PRO A 12 -26.63 -52.93 -80.90
N GLY A 13 -25.99 -51.94 -80.25
CA GLY A 13 -24.54 -51.77 -80.32
C GLY A 13 -23.74 -52.67 -79.37
N CYS A 14 -24.28 -52.96 -78.17
CA CYS A 14 -23.56 -53.74 -77.15
C CYS A 14 -24.34 -54.90 -76.55
N SER A 15 -25.56 -55.18 -77.04
CA SER A 15 -26.46 -56.26 -76.60
C SER A 15 -26.85 -56.25 -75.10
N ARG A 16 -26.58 -55.16 -74.36
CA ARG A 16 -26.98 -55.03 -72.96
C ARG A 16 -28.42 -54.55 -72.80
N THR A 17 -29.11 -55.08 -71.80
CA THR A 17 -30.50 -54.71 -71.46
C THR A 17 -30.53 -53.40 -70.67
N LEU A 18 -31.23 -52.40 -71.20
CA LEU A 18 -31.45 -51.10 -70.59
C LEU A 18 -32.86 -51.02 -69.99
N ARG A 19 -32.98 -50.48 -68.77
CA ARG A 19 -34.28 -50.19 -68.14
C ARG A 19 -34.63 -48.73 -68.39
N ILE A 20 -35.66 -48.50 -69.19
CA ILE A 20 -36.05 -47.16 -69.63
C ILE A 20 -37.47 -46.88 -69.14
N ARG A 21 -37.74 -45.66 -68.66
CA ARG A 21 -39.09 -45.26 -68.25
C ARG A 21 -40.00 -45.15 -69.47
N ARG A 22 -41.28 -45.52 -69.33
CA ARG A 22 -42.27 -45.49 -70.42
C ARG A 22 -42.41 -44.12 -71.10
N GLU A 23 -42.16 -43.03 -70.37
CA GLU A 23 -42.21 -41.66 -70.90
C GLU A 23 -41.20 -41.37 -72.03
N TYR A 24 -40.18 -42.23 -72.21
CA TYR A 24 -39.16 -42.10 -73.27
C TYR A 24 -39.42 -42.99 -74.49
N LEU A 25 -40.55 -43.71 -74.54
CA LEU A 25 -40.98 -44.43 -75.75
C LEU A 25 -41.16 -43.42 -76.91
N GLY A 26 -40.73 -43.79 -78.13
CA GLY A 26 -40.77 -42.93 -79.32
C GLY A 26 -39.62 -41.90 -79.44
N ARG A 27 -38.76 -41.76 -78.44
CA ARG A 27 -37.61 -40.83 -78.48
C ARG A 27 -36.30 -41.56 -78.83
N ARG A 28 -35.34 -40.82 -79.40
CA ARG A 28 -33.95 -41.28 -79.58
C ARG A 28 -33.22 -41.14 -78.25
N ALA A 29 -32.61 -42.23 -77.80
CA ALA A 29 -31.80 -42.26 -76.58
C ALA A 29 -30.40 -42.77 -76.89
N GLN A 30 -29.42 -42.28 -76.15
CA GLN A 30 -28.04 -42.74 -76.26
C GLN A 30 -27.77 -43.86 -75.24
N CYS A 31 -27.18 -44.97 -75.70
CA CYS A 31 -26.80 -46.05 -74.79
C CYS A 31 -25.68 -45.59 -73.84
N LYS A 32 -25.88 -45.75 -72.52
CA LYS A 32 -24.88 -45.42 -71.49
C LYS A 32 -23.57 -46.22 -71.61
N TYR A 33 -23.59 -47.37 -72.30
CA TYR A 33 -22.45 -48.29 -72.34
C TYR A 33 -21.63 -48.26 -73.63
N CYS A 34 -22.24 -47.92 -74.77
CA CYS A 34 -21.55 -47.92 -76.07
C CYS A 34 -21.85 -46.69 -76.92
N GLU A 35 -22.55 -45.70 -76.35
CA GLU A 35 -22.86 -44.41 -76.97
C GLU A 35 -23.66 -44.45 -78.30
N THR A 36 -24.09 -45.64 -78.73
CA THR A 36 -24.92 -45.82 -79.92
C THR A 36 -26.30 -45.21 -79.70
N MET A 37 -26.74 -44.40 -80.65
CA MET A 37 -28.09 -43.80 -80.66
C MET A 37 -29.11 -44.85 -81.09
N LEU A 38 -30.06 -45.16 -80.21
CA LEU A 38 -31.15 -46.11 -80.46
C LEU A 38 -32.51 -45.42 -80.35
N THR A 39 -33.45 -45.82 -81.20
CA THR A 39 -34.84 -45.35 -81.13
C THR A 39 -35.64 -46.35 -80.29
N ILE A 40 -36.31 -45.87 -79.25
CA ILE A 40 -37.06 -46.71 -78.33
C ILE A 40 -38.45 -46.97 -78.94
N ALA A 41 -38.62 -48.08 -79.66
CA ALA A 41 -39.89 -48.44 -80.30
C ALA A 41 -40.91 -48.99 -79.28
N GLU A 42 -42.18 -48.62 -79.43
CA GLU A 42 -43.29 -49.26 -78.72
C GLU A 42 -43.51 -50.67 -79.27
N ALA A 43 -43.64 -51.65 -78.38
CA ALA A 43 -44.02 -52.99 -78.79
C ALA A 43 -45.52 -53.00 -79.16
N GLY A 44 -45.82 -52.84 -80.45
CA GLY A 44 -47.18 -52.95 -80.98
C GLY A 44 -47.37 -52.32 -82.36
N ASP A 45 -47.38 -53.18 -83.38
CA ASP A 45 -48.03 -53.07 -84.69
C ASP A 45 -47.36 -52.41 -85.92
N PRO A 46 -47.72 -52.90 -87.13
CA PRO A 46 -46.84 -53.09 -88.28
C PRO A 46 -46.97 -52.01 -89.36
N MET A 47 -45.94 -51.95 -90.20
CA MET A 47 -45.75 -51.05 -91.34
C MET A 47 -46.77 -51.28 -92.48
N PRO A 48 -47.36 -50.23 -93.09
CA PRO A 48 -48.03 -50.33 -94.38
C PRO A 48 -47.11 -49.87 -95.55
N PRO A 49 -47.32 -50.40 -96.78
CA PRO A 49 -46.46 -50.15 -97.94
C PRO A 49 -46.88 -48.93 -98.76
N ALA A 50 -45.93 -48.40 -99.54
CA ALA A 50 -46.10 -47.33 -100.52
C ALA A 50 -46.74 -47.82 -101.85
N PRO A 51 -47.43 -46.96 -102.62
CA PRO A 51 -47.82 -47.23 -104.00
C PRO A 51 -46.96 -46.41 -105.00
N ASP A 52 -46.49 -47.06 -106.06
CA ASP A 52 -45.94 -46.41 -107.26
C ASP A 52 -46.64 -46.93 -108.53
N ALA A 53 -47.22 -45.97 -109.25
CA ALA A 53 -47.07 -45.67 -110.68
C ALA A 53 -47.47 -46.65 -111.83
N ALA A 54 -48.03 -45.98 -112.86
CA ALA A 54 -47.88 -46.18 -114.32
C ALA A 54 -48.92 -47.07 -115.04
N GLU A 55 -49.75 -46.47 -115.91
CA GLU A 55 -49.63 -46.43 -117.40
C GLU A 55 -50.19 -47.71 -118.06
N GLY A 56 -50.92 -47.72 -119.17
CA GLY A 56 -51.37 -46.71 -120.12
C GLY A 56 -52.19 -47.40 -121.23
N ALA A 57 -52.99 -46.59 -121.93
CA ALA A 57 -53.41 -46.65 -123.35
C ALA A 57 -53.92 -47.96 -124.02
N SER A 58 -55.11 -47.88 -124.64
CA SER A 58 -55.31 -48.20 -126.09
C SER A 58 -56.67 -47.69 -126.59
N MET A 59 -56.63 -46.82 -127.60
CA MET A 59 -57.74 -46.49 -128.51
C MET A 59 -57.86 -47.58 -129.57
N GLU A 60 -59.07 -47.83 -130.08
CA GLU A 60 -59.23 -48.47 -131.39
C GLU A 60 -60.42 -47.84 -132.14
N GLU A 61 -60.11 -47.16 -133.23
CA GLU A 61 -61.03 -46.49 -134.17
C GLU A 61 -61.50 -47.43 -135.29
N VAL A 62 -62.68 -47.13 -135.80
CA VAL A 62 -63.41 -47.76 -136.90
C VAL A 62 -62.84 -47.34 -138.27
N PRO A 63 -62.80 -48.21 -139.30
CA PRO A 63 -62.67 -47.77 -140.69
C PRO A 63 -63.94 -48.03 -141.52
N ALA A 64 -64.38 -47.00 -142.21
CA ALA A 64 -65.29 -47.05 -143.36
C ALA A 64 -64.47 -46.97 -144.66
N ALA A 65 -64.83 -47.76 -145.68
CA ALA A 65 -64.43 -47.48 -147.06
C ALA A 65 -65.34 -48.22 -148.06
N ASP A 66 -65.91 -47.42 -148.96
CA ASP A 66 -66.64 -47.76 -150.18
C ASP A 66 -65.89 -48.71 -151.12
N ARG A 67 -66.65 -49.46 -151.94
CA ARG A 67 -66.27 -49.90 -153.30
C ARG A 67 -67.44 -50.60 -154.01
N ASP A 68 -68.06 -49.90 -154.96
CA ASP A 68 -68.60 -50.49 -156.19
C ASP A 68 -67.45 -50.63 -157.21
N PRO A 69 -67.49 -51.61 -158.15
CA PRO A 69 -67.81 -51.22 -159.54
C PRO A 69 -68.48 -52.28 -160.45
N GLU A 70 -69.20 -51.73 -161.44
CA GLU A 70 -69.25 -52.03 -162.88
C GLU A 70 -69.84 -53.34 -163.48
N VAL A 71 -70.98 -53.07 -164.13
CA VAL A 71 -71.68 -53.66 -165.28
C VAL A 71 -70.81 -54.27 -166.40
N GLY A 72 -71.21 -55.45 -166.89
CA GLY A 72 -70.77 -56.02 -168.17
C GLY A 72 -71.97 -56.56 -168.98
N ALA A 73 -72.07 -56.14 -170.25
CA ALA A 73 -73.12 -56.47 -171.20
C ALA A 73 -72.63 -57.45 -172.29
N ALA A 74 -73.49 -58.39 -172.74
CA ALA A 74 -73.53 -58.93 -174.11
C ALA A 74 -74.71 -59.92 -174.28
N GLY A 75 -75.48 -59.77 -175.36
CA GLY A 75 -76.54 -60.70 -175.78
C GLY A 75 -76.02 -62.03 -176.36
N PRO A 76 -76.93 -62.95 -176.75
CA PRO A 76 -77.36 -62.93 -178.15
C PRO A 76 -78.86 -63.23 -178.36
N ALA A 77 -79.31 -62.90 -179.57
CA ALA A 77 -80.64 -63.16 -180.10
C ALA A 77 -80.84 -64.66 -180.40
N VAL A 78 -81.96 -65.23 -179.94
CA VAL A 78 -82.61 -66.38 -180.59
C VAL A 78 -84.12 -66.22 -180.42
N ASP A 79 -84.83 -66.21 -181.55
CA ASP A 79 -86.28 -66.18 -181.63
C ASP A 79 -86.88 -67.51 -181.17
N GLY A 80 -87.95 -67.44 -180.36
CA GLY A 80 -88.88 -68.56 -180.20
C GLY A 80 -89.26 -68.98 -178.78
N ASP A 81 -89.42 -68.09 -177.78
CA ASP A 81 -90.28 -68.38 -176.60
C ASP A 81 -90.60 -67.16 -175.70
N ARG A 82 -90.79 -65.97 -176.30
CA ARG A 82 -90.98 -64.65 -175.62
C ARG A 82 -92.23 -64.50 -174.71
N GLY A 83 -93.01 -65.56 -174.51
CA GLY A 83 -94.20 -65.54 -173.65
C GLY A 83 -93.91 -65.93 -172.19
N GLU A 84 -93.02 -66.89 -171.97
CA GLU A 84 -92.72 -67.43 -170.64
C GLU A 84 -91.61 -66.65 -169.92
N GLU A 85 -90.57 -66.19 -170.63
CA GLU A 85 -89.48 -65.37 -170.04
C GLU A 85 -89.93 -63.96 -169.64
N ALA A 86 -90.88 -63.36 -170.38
CA ALA A 86 -91.49 -62.07 -170.02
C ALA A 86 -92.49 -62.18 -168.84
N GLY A 87 -93.05 -63.37 -168.62
CA GLY A 87 -93.83 -63.71 -167.43
C GLY A 87 -92.92 -63.90 -166.22
N ALA A 88 -91.88 -64.74 -166.37
CA ALA A 88 -90.89 -65.01 -165.32
C ALA A 88 -90.18 -63.73 -164.83
N THR A 89 -89.75 -62.86 -165.73
CA THR A 89 -89.12 -61.57 -165.36
C THR A 89 -90.11 -60.58 -164.72
N ARG A 90 -91.40 -60.63 -165.08
CA ARG A 90 -92.44 -59.82 -164.40
C ARG A 90 -92.75 -60.36 -163.01
N GLU A 91 -92.86 -61.68 -162.86
CA GLU A 91 -93.02 -62.35 -161.57
C GLU A 91 -91.80 -62.11 -160.68
N GLU A 92 -90.59 -62.10 -161.24
CA GLU A 92 -89.35 -61.72 -160.54
C GLU A 92 -89.38 -60.24 -160.13
N LEU A 93 -89.82 -59.32 -161.00
CA LEU A 93 -89.96 -57.91 -160.66
C LEU A 93 -91.04 -57.67 -159.59
N GLU A 94 -92.15 -58.40 -159.65
CA GLU A 94 -93.22 -58.34 -158.65
C GLU A 94 -92.77 -58.96 -157.32
N ALA A 95 -92.02 -60.06 -157.35
CA ALA A 95 -91.40 -60.67 -156.18
C ALA A 95 -90.32 -59.79 -155.56
N LEU A 96 -89.51 -59.11 -156.39
CA LEU A 96 -88.52 -58.13 -155.94
C LEU A 96 -89.21 -56.90 -155.34
N ARG A 97 -90.29 -56.39 -155.95
CA ARG A 97 -91.10 -55.30 -155.36
C ARG A 97 -91.76 -55.72 -154.05
N ALA A 98 -92.31 -56.93 -153.99
CA ALA A 98 -92.88 -57.51 -152.78
C ALA A 98 -91.84 -57.73 -151.68
N ARG A 99 -90.55 -57.92 -152.03
CA ARG A 99 -89.42 -57.95 -151.09
C ARG A 99 -88.90 -56.56 -150.72
N LEU A 100 -88.94 -55.59 -151.63
CA LEU A 100 -88.50 -54.22 -151.38
C LEU A 100 -89.41 -53.50 -150.40
N GLY A 101 -90.74 -53.67 -150.46
CA GLY A 101 -91.67 -53.01 -149.52
C GLY A 101 -91.37 -53.31 -148.03
N PRO A 102 -91.24 -54.59 -147.62
CA PRO A 102 -90.82 -54.96 -146.28
C PRO A 102 -89.44 -54.40 -145.90
N LEU A 103 -88.45 -54.49 -146.79
CA LEU A 103 -87.11 -53.94 -146.54
C LEU A 103 -87.10 -52.41 -146.40
N GLU A 104 -87.94 -51.69 -147.14
CA GLU A 104 -88.13 -50.25 -147.00
C GLU A 104 -88.79 -49.91 -145.66
N SER A 105 -89.82 -50.67 -145.26
CA SER A 105 -90.46 -50.51 -143.95
C SER A 105 -89.52 -50.83 -142.79
N GLU A 106 -88.68 -51.85 -142.94
CA GLU A 106 -87.65 -52.24 -141.96
C GLU A 106 -86.57 -51.16 -141.87
N ARG A 107 -86.10 -50.62 -143.01
CA ARG A 107 -85.17 -49.49 -143.05
C ARG A 107 -85.76 -48.27 -142.34
N ASP A 108 -87.01 -47.93 -142.58
CA ASP A 108 -87.64 -46.74 -142.00
C ASP A 108 -87.94 -46.94 -140.50
N ALA A 109 -88.27 -48.15 -140.07
CA ALA A 109 -88.36 -48.52 -138.65
C ALA A 109 -87.00 -48.42 -137.95
N LEU A 110 -85.94 -49.01 -138.53
CA LEU A 110 -84.57 -48.91 -138.01
C LEU A 110 -84.07 -47.47 -137.96
N ARG A 111 -84.45 -46.64 -138.94
CA ARG A 111 -84.15 -45.20 -138.92
C ARG A 111 -84.87 -44.48 -137.77
N ALA A 112 -86.15 -44.76 -137.55
CA ALA A 112 -86.92 -44.19 -136.44
C ALA A 112 -86.38 -44.66 -135.07
N GLU A 113 -85.98 -45.93 -134.95
CA GLU A 113 -85.31 -46.47 -133.75
C GLU A 113 -83.97 -45.78 -133.51
N LEU A 114 -83.15 -45.63 -134.55
CA LEU A 114 -81.87 -44.92 -134.47
C LEU A 114 -82.06 -43.45 -134.08
N GLU A 115 -83.08 -42.78 -134.61
CA GLU A 115 -83.42 -41.39 -134.25
C GLU A 115 -83.89 -41.29 -132.78
N SER A 116 -84.73 -42.21 -132.33
CA SER A 116 -85.16 -42.29 -130.93
C SER A 116 -84.00 -42.55 -129.97
N GLU A 117 -83.12 -43.50 -130.29
CA GLU A 117 -81.94 -43.77 -129.47
C GLU A 117 -80.93 -42.61 -129.49
N ARG A 118 -80.77 -41.93 -130.63
CA ARG A 118 -79.97 -40.69 -130.69
C ARG A 118 -80.54 -39.61 -129.80
N ALA A 119 -81.84 -39.35 -129.88
CA ALA A 119 -82.50 -38.35 -129.04
C ALA A 119 -82.38 -38.70 -127.54
N ARG A 120 -82.50 -39.99 -127.19
CA ARG A 120 -82.30 -40.48 -125.82
C ARG A 120 -80.86 -40.26 -125.33
N LEU A 121 -79.86 -40.67 -126.12
CA LEU A 121 -78.45 -40.48 -125.78
C LEU A 121 -78.07 -38.99 -125.69
N GLU A 122 -78.66 -38.13 -126.53
CA GLU A 122 -78.49 -36.69 -126.43
C GLU A 122 -79.07 -36.13 -125.12
N ALA A 123 -80.28 -36.57 -124.73
CA ALA A 123 -80.89 -36.20 -123.47
C ALA A 123 -80.07 -36.67 -122.26
N ASP A 124 -79.61 -37.92 -122.27
CA ASP A 124 -78.75 -38.49 -121.21
C ASP A 124 -77.41 -37.74 -121.14
N ARG A 125 -76.79 -37.42 -122.28
CA ARG A 125 -75.56 -36.62 -122.34
C ARG A 125 -75.77 -35.23 -121.75
N ASP A 126 -76.86 -34.57 -122.09
CA ASP A 126 -77.13 -33.22 -121.61
C ASP A 126 -77.50 -33.22 -120.10
N ALA A 127 -78.17 -34.27 -119.61
CA ALA A 127 -78.42 -34.50 -118.19
C ALA A 127 -77.10 -34.70 -117.41
N ILE A 128 -76.23 -35.62 -117.86
CA ILE A 128 -74.91 -35.85 -117.26
C ILE A 128 -74.06 -34.58 -117.31
N ARG A 129 -74.13 -33.80 -118.40
CA ARG A 129 -73.44 -32.51 -118.48
C ARG A 129 -73.93 -31.55 -117.40
N GLY A 130 -75.25 -31.42 -117.23
CA GLY A 130 -75.86 -30.58 -116.20
C GLY A 130 -75.48 -31.02 -114.78
N GLU A 131 -75.51 -32.33 -114.50
CA GLU A 131 -75.07 -32.91 -113.22
C GLU A 131 -73.59 -32.60 -112.94
N MET A 132 -72.73 -32.78 -113.95
CA MET A 132 -71.30 -32.47 -113.84
C MET A 132 -71.05 -30.97 -113.63
N GLU A 133 -71.85 -30.09 -114.22
CA GLU A 133 -71.79 -28.66 -113.98
C GLU A 133 -72.23 -28.28 -112.57
N SER A 134 -73.32 -28.89 -112.05
CA SER A 134 -73.78 -28.69 -110.66
C SER A 134 -72.73 -29.15 -109.66
N LEU A 135 -72.22 -30.37 -109.79
CA LEU A 135 -71.18 -30.91 -108.90
C LEU A 135 -69.91 -30.07 -108.94
N ARG A 136 -69.52 -29.55 -110.11
CA ARG A 136 -68.38 -28.63 -110.22
C ARG A 136 -68.66 -27.30 -109.55
N ALA A 137 -69.88 -26.76 -109.62
CA ALA A 137 -70.26 -25.53 -108.94
C ALA A 137 -70.28 -25.72 -107.41
N GLU A 138 -70.86 -26.82 -106.93
CA GLU A 138 -70.86 -27.22 -105.52
C GLU A 138 -69.43 -27.39 -104.98
N ALA A 139 -68.59 -28.17 -105.67
CA ALA A 139 -67.19 -28.35 -105.27
C ALA A 139 -66.39 -27.04 -105.26
N ARG A 140 -66.72 -26.09 -106.15
CA ARG A 140 -66.12 -24.74 -106.14
C ARG A 140 -66.60 -23.94 -104.92
N ALA A 141 -67.89 -23.98 -104.61
CA ALA A 141 -68.46 -23.29 -103.44
C ALA A 141 -67.88 -23.85 -102.14
N ASP A 142 -67.81 -25.18 -102.00
CA ASP A 142 -67.20 -25.84 -100.84
C ASP A 142 -65.72 -25.51 -100.72
N ARG A 143 -64.99 -25.48 -101.84
CA ARG A 143 -63.57 -25.09 -101.83
C ARG A 143 -63.39 -23.65 -101.34
N VAL A 144 -64.22 -22.71 -101.79
CA VAL A 144 -64.17 -21.31 -101.32
C VAL A 144 -64.49 -21.26 -99.84
N ARG A 145 -65.57 -21.92 -99.40
CA ARG A 145 -65.97 -21.97 -97.99
C ARG A 145 -64.87 -22.54 -97.09
N LEU A 146 -64.24 -23.64 -97.48
CA LEU A 146 -63.15 -24.25 -96.72
C LEU A 146 -61.89 -23.37 -96.68
N ILE A 147 -61.63 -22.58 -97.73
CA ILE A 147 -60.55 -21.59 -97.73
C ILE A 147 -60.85 -20.48 -96.72
N ASP A 148 -62.07 -19.94 -96.74
CA ASP A 148 -62.48 -18.87 -95.81
C ASP A 148 -62.48 -19.37 -94.35
N GLU A 149 -62.99 -20.58 -94.08
CA GLU A 149 -62.96 -21.21 -92.76
C GLU A 149 -61.52 -21.44 -92.28
N ARG A 150 -60.62 -21.90 -93.17
CA ARG A 150 -59.20 -22.07 -92.85
C ARG A 150 -58.53 -20.73 -92.54
N ASP A 151 -58.80 -19.71 -93.34
CA ASP A 151 -58.17 -18.40 -93.19
C ASP A 151 -58.66 -17.68 -91.92
N ALA A 152 -59.95 -17.83 -91.58
CA ALA A 152 -60.50 -17.39 -90.30
C ALA A 152 -59.86 -18.12 -89.11
N ALA A 153 -59.79 -19.46 -89.15
CA ALA A 153 -59.16 -20.24 -88.09
C ALA A 153 -57.67 -19.91 -87.91
N ARG A 154 -56.97 -19.58 -89.01
CA ARG A 154 -55.59 -19.13 -88.97
C ARG A 154 -55.46 -17.75 -88.32
N ALA A 155 -56.34 -16.81 -88.67
CA ALA A 155 -56.36 -15.48 -88.04
C ALA A 155 -56.63 -15.57 -86.53
N ASP A 156 -57.56 -16.43 -86.12
CA ASP A 156 -57.83 -16.70 -84.69
C ASP A 156 -56.63 -17.31 -83.98
N ALA A 157 -55.94 -18.26 -84.61
CA ALA A 157 -54.73 -18.87 -84.06
C ALA A 157 -53.58 -17.86 -83.92
N ASP A 158 -53.40 -16.97 -84.91
CA ASP A 158 -52.41 -15.90 -84.88
C ASP A 158 -52.73 -14.87 -83.78
N ALA A 159 -54.01 -14.51 -83.61
CA ALA A 159 -54.46 -13.62 -82.53
C ALA A 159 -54.21 -14.23 -81.14
N MET A 160 -54.60 -15.48 -80.93
CA MET A 160 -54.34 -16.22 -79.69
C MET A 160 -52.83 -16.39 -79.43
N GLY A 161 -52.04 -16.56 -80.49
CA GLY A 161 -50.58 -16.59 -80.42
C GLY A 161 -50.01 -15.26 -79.91
N ALA A 162 -50.48 -14.14 -80.46
CA ALA A 162 -50.06 -12.80 -80.04
C ALA A 162 -50.48 -12.49 -78.59
N GLU A 163 -51.70 -12.85 -78.18
CA GLU A 163 -52.16 -12.71 -76.79
C GLU A 163 -51.30 -13.52 -75.82
N ARG A 164 -50.99 -14.78 -76.16
CA ARG A 164 -50.12 -15.62 -75.35
C ARG A 164 -48.73 -15.03 -75.21
N ASP A 165 -48.17 -14.50 -76.29
CA ASP A 165 -46.81 -13.94 -76.29
C ASP A 165 -46.77 -12.62 -75.50
N ALA A 166 -47.83 -11.81 -75.56
CA ALA A 166 -48.00 -10.62 -74.72
C ALA A 166 -48.09 -10.97 -73.23
N LEU A 167 -48.97 -11.92 -72.85
CA LEU A 167 -49.09 -12.39 -71.47
C LEU A 167 -47.79 -13.01 -70.95
N ARG A 168 -47.03 -13.69 -71.81
CA ARG A 168 -45.73 -14.23 -71.45
C ARG A 168 -44.71 -13.13 -71.17
N ALA A 169 -44.69 -12.08 -71.98
CA ALA A 169 -43.82 -10.93 -71.77
C ALA A 169 -44.19 -10.17 -70.49
N GLU A 170 -45.48 -9.99 -70.20
CA GLU A 170 -45.95 -9.39 -68.95
C GLU A 170 -45.52 -10.21 -67.73
N LEU A 171 -45.71 -11.54 -67.78
CA LEU A 171 -45.31 -12.43 -66.70
C LEU A 171 -43.78 -12.43 -66.48
N GLU A 172 -43.00 -12.35 -67.55
CA GLU A 172 -41.54 -12.24 -67.46
C GLU A 172 -41.11 -10.91 -66.84
N SER A 173 -41.73 -9.81 -67.24
CA SER A 173 -41.50 -8.48 -66.65
C SER A 173 -41.85 -8.45 -65.16
N GLU A 174 -43.00 -9.01 -64.77
CA GLU A 174 -43.42 -9.02 -63.37
C GLU A 174 -42.53 -9.95 -62.52
N ARG A 175 -42.10 -11.09 -63.07
CA ARG A 175 -41.11 -11.95 -62.40
C ARG A 175 -39.78 -11.23 -62.21
N ALA A 176 -39.28 -10.53 -63.23
CA ALA A 176 -38.04 -9.77 -63.13
C ALA A 176 -38.16 -8.65 -62.08
N ARG A 177 -39.30 -7.95 -62.05
CA ARG A 177 -39.59 -6.93 -61.04
C ARG A 177 -39.60 -7.51 -59.63
N LEU A 178 -40.35 -8.58 -59.38
CA LEU A 178 -40.44 -9.21 -58.05
C LEU A 178 -39.09 -9.77 -57.59
N MET A 179 -38.28 -10.31 -58.51
CA MET A 179 -36.92 -10.75 -58.18
C MET A 179 -36.03 -9.57 -57.76
N ALA A 180 -36.09 -8.45 -58.50
CA ALA A 180 -35.34 -7.25 -58.14
C ALA A 180 -35.79 -6.65 -56.81
N GLU A 181 -37.10 -6.60 -56.54
CA GLU A 181 -37.66 -6.18 -55.25
C GLU A 181 -37.20 -7.11 -54.12
N GLN A 182 -37.22 -8.43 -54.34
CA GLN A 182 -36.75 -9.42 -53.37
C GLN A 182 -35.26 -9.25 -53.05
N ASP A 183 -34.43 -9.03 -54.07
CA ASP A 183 -32.99 -8.82 -53.87
C ASP A 183 -32.70 -7.49 -53.18
N ALA A 184 -33.47 -6.43 -53.48
CA ALA A 184 -33.38 -5.16 -52.79
C ALA A 184 -33.72 -5.28 -51.30
N ILE A 185 -34.84 -5.95 -50.96
CA ILE A 185 -35.26 -6.21 -49.57
C ILE A 185 -34.21 -7.04 -48.84
N ARG A 186 -33.65 -8.08 -49.48
CA ARG A 186 -32.56 -8.89 -48.89
C ARG A 186 -31.33 -8.04 -48.60
N ALA A 187 -30.90 -7.22 -49.56
CA ALA A 187 -29.75 -6.34 -49.38
C ALA A 187 -29.98 -5.31 -48.26
N GLU A 188 -31.19 -4.78 -48.13
CA GLU A 188 -31.55 -3.89 -47.02
C GLU A 188 -31.51 -4.62 -45.68
N ALA A 189 -32.12 -5.80 -45.58
CA ALA A 189 -32.09 -6.62 -44.37
C ALA A 189 -30.65 -7.00 -43.97
N ASP A 190 -29.78 -7.31 -44.92
CA ASP A 190 -28.38 -7.62 -44.64
C ASP A 190 -27.61 -6.40 -44.13
N ARG A 191 -27.87 -5.20 -44.68
CA ARG A 191 -27.30 -3.94 -44.19
C ARG A 191 -27.75 -3.63 -42.76
N GLU A 192 -29.05 -3.76 -42.48
CA GLU A 192 -29.60 -3.54 -41.13
C GLU A 192 -29.02 -4.54 -40.12
N ARG A 193 -28.89 -5.81 -40.50
CA ARG A 193 -28.25 -6.83 -39.65
C ARG A 193 -26.79 -6.50 -39.37
N ALA A 194 -26.03 -6.05 -40.37
CA ALA A 194 -24.64 -5.65 -40.20
C ALA A 194 -24.51 -4.42 -39.27
N ASP A 195 -25.36 -3.41 -39.46
CA ASP A 195 -25.39 -2.21 -38.60
C ASP A 195 -25.75 -2.58 -37.15
N LEU A 196 -26.81 -3.37 -36.94
CA LEU A 196 -27.20 -3.85 -35.60
C LEU A 196 -26.11 -4.70 -34.95
N SER A 197 -25.42 -5.56 -35.71
CA SER A 197 -24.28 -6.33 -35.21
C SER A 197 -23.16 -5.41 -34.74
N SER A 198 -22.79 -4.41 -35.56
CA SER A 198 -21.74 -3.44 -35.22
C SER A 198 -22.10 -2.62 -33.98
N ARG A 199 -23.37 -2.22 -33.83
CA ARG A 199 -23.85 -1.50 -32.64
C ARG A 199 -23.82 -2.39 -31.40
N LEU A 200 -24.21 -3.66 -31.51
CA LEU A 200 -24.13 -4.63 -30.41
C LEU A 200 -22.68 -4.87 -29.98
N ASP A 201 -21.77 -5.03 -30.92
CA ASP A 201 -20.35 -5.24 -30.60
C ASP A 201 -19.73 -4.00 -29.96
N SER A 202 -20.07 -2.80 -30.44
CA SER A 202 -19.63 -1.54 -29.82
C SER A 202 -20.18 -1.40 -28.40
N ALA A 203 -21.48 -1.64 -28.19
CA ALA A 203 -22.10 -1.58 -26.88
C ALA A 203 -21.53 -2.62 -25.89
N ARG A 204 -21.15 -3.81 -26.37
CA ARG A 204 -20.45 -4.81 -25.56
C ARG A 204 -19.07 -4.33 -25.13
N VAL A 205 -18.30 -3.73 -26.02
CA VAL A 205 -16.99 -3.15 -25.68
C VAL A 205 -17.13 -2.03 -24.66
N GLU A 206 -18.10 -1.14 -24.84
CA GLU A 206 -18.40 -0.07 -23.87
C GLU A 206 -18.79 -0.63 -22.49
N LEU A 207 -19.63 -1.67 -22.44
CA LEU A 207 -20.00 -2.33 -21.20
C LEU A 207 -18.80 -2.98 -20.50
N ASP A 208 -17.92 -3.64 -21.25
CA ASP A 208 -16.68 -4.23 -20.73
C ASP A 208 -15.76 -3.15 -20.13
N VAL A 209 -15.61 -2.01 -20.81
CA VAL A 209 -14.83 -0.87 -20.28
C VAL A 209 -15.46 -0.33 -19.01
N ALA A 210 -16.77 -0.04 -19.02
CA ALA A 210 -17.46 0.49 -17.85
C ALA A 210 -17.42 -0.49 -16.67
N SER A 211 -17.47 -1.80 -16.92
CA SER A 211 -17.31 -2.82 -15.87
C SER A 211 -15.91 -2.77 -15.26
N ARG A 212 -14.85 -2.66 -16.08
CA ARG A 212 -13.47 -2.54 -15.59
C ARG A 212 -13.29 -1.27 -14.76
N ASP A 213 -13.82 -0.14 -15.22
CA ASP A 213 -13.74 1.13 -14.50
C ASP A 213 -14.47 1.06 -13.14
N ARG A 214 -15.66 0.45 -13.12
CA ARG A 214 -16.41 0.22 -11.87
C ARG A 214 -15.61 -0.66 -10.90
N ASP A 215 -15.02 -1.73 -11.39
CA ASP A 215 -14.26 -2.67 -10.56
C ASP A 215 -12.98 -2.01 -10.00
N ALA A 216 -12.31 -1.17 -10.81
CA ALA A 216 -11.17 -0.35 -10.37
C ALA A 216 -11.58 0.67 -9.30
N ALA A 217 -12.67 1.43 -9.52
CA ALA A 217 -13.19 2.38 -8.55
C ALA A 217 -13.60 1.71 -7.23
N ARG A 218 -14.15 0.49 -7.30
CA ARG A 218 -14.47 -0.32 -6.12
C ARG A 218 -13.21 -0.71 -5.36
N ALA A 219 -12.17 -1.15 -6.06
CA ALA A 219 -10.89 -1.49 -5.44
C ALA A 219 -10.22 -0.29 -4.75
N GLU A 220 -10.27 0.89 -5.39
CA GLU A 220 -9.77 2.14 -4.82
C GLU A 220 -10.56 2.54 -3.56
N ARG A 221 -11.89 2.47 -3.61
CA ARG A 221 -12.74 2.72 -2.45
C ARG A 221 -12.41 1.77 -1.29
N ASP A 222 -12.22 0.49 -1.57
CA ASP A 222 -11.89 -0.50 -0.55
C ASP A 222 -10.48 -0.24 0.04
N ASP A 223 -9.53 0.27 -0.76
CA ASP A 223 -8.22 0.71 -0.27
C ASP A 223 -8.29 1.96 0.61
N LEU A 224 -9.04 2.98 0.17
CA LEU A 224 -9.30 4.18 0.98
C LEU A 224 -9.98 3.82 2.30
N GLY A 225 -10.92 2.87 2.29
CA GLY A 225 -11.53 2.32 3.50
C GLY A 225 -10.50 1.70 4.45
N ARG A 226 -9.56 0.89 3.94
CA ARG A 226 -8.46 0.34 4.75
C ARG A 226 -7.54 1.42 5.30
N ARG A 227 -7.21 2.44 4.50
CA ARG A 227 -6.36 3.57 4.91
C ARG A 227 -7.03 4.39 6.01
N LEU A 228 -8.34 4.65 5.87
CA LEU A 228 -9.13 5.35 6.88
C LEU A 228 -9.15 4.55 8.19
N GLY A 229 -9.48 3.26 8.14
CA GLY A 229 -9.48 2.41 9.34
C GLY A 229 -8.12 2.35 10.04
N ARG A 230 -7.01 2.37 9.29
CA ARG A 230 -5.65 2.49 9.90
C ARG A 230 -5.42 3.85 10.56
N ALA A 231 -5.87 4.94 9.92
CA ALA A 231 -5.73 6.28 10.49
C ALA A 231 -6.57 6.44 11.76
N GLU A 232 -7.78 5.89 11.78
CA GLU A 232 -8.64 5.84 12.97
C GLU A 232 -7.96 5.06 14.10
N ALA A 233 -7.43 3.86 13.84
CA ALA A 233 -6.72 3.08 14.84
C ALA A 233 -5.48 3.79 15.41
N LEU A 234 -4.70 4.47 14.55
CA LEU A 234 -3.56 5.28 14.99
C LEU A 234 -4.00 6.49 15.83
N SER A 235 -5.12 7.11 15.49
CA SER A 235 -5.70 8.20 16.29
C SER A 235 -6.12 7.70 17.67
N GLU A 236 -6.81 6.55 17.73
CA GLU A 236 -7.21 5.92 19.00
C GLU A 236 -6.00 5.50 19.85
N GLU A 237 -4.92 5.02 19.23
CA GLU A 237 -3.66 4.72 19.92
C GLU A 237 -2.97 5.97 20.45
N ALA A 238 -2.91 7.05 19.64
CA ALA A 238 -2.36 8.33 20.07
C ALA A 238 -3.16 8.95 21.22
N ASP A 239 -4.49 8.87 21.18
CA ASP A 239 -5.35 9.35 22.27
C ASP A 239 -5.14 8.53 23.55
N ARG A 240 -4.99 7.21 23.46
CA ARG A 240 -4.62 6.36 24.60
C ARG A 240 -3.28 6.76 25.20
N HIS A 241 -2.23 6.88 24.38
CA HIS A 241 -0.92 7.31 24.86
C HIS A 241 -0.92 8.72 25.47
N ARG A 242 -1.73 9.63 24.92
CA ARG A 242 -1.90 10.97 25.50
C ARG A 242 -2.50 10.89 26.90
N VAL A 243 -3.59 10.13 27.08
CA VAL A 243 -4.23 9.95 28.40
C VAL A 243 -3.27 9.27 29.38
N GLU A 244 -2.60 8.20 28.96
CA GLU A 244 -1.61 7.49 29.80
C GLU A 244 -0.46 8.42 30.22
N ALA A 245 0.07 9.24 29.31
CA ALA A 245 1.12 10.21 29.62
C ALA A 245 0.62 11.31 30.57
N GLU A 246 -0.60 11.83 30.37
CA GLU A 246 -1.22 12.81 31.27
C GLU A 246 -1.39 12.23 32.69
N GLU A 247 -1.84 10.97 32.82
CA GLU A 247 -1.96 10.28 34.10
C GLU A 247 -0.59 10.04 34.76
N GLN A 248 0.42 9.61 34.00
CA GLN A 248 1.78 9.41 34.50
C GLN A 248 2.41 10.71 34.99
N HIS A 249 2.34 11.78 34.20
CA HIS A 249 2.85 13.09 34.58
C HIS A 249 2.12 13.65 35.80
N ARG A 250 0.81 13.44 35.90
CA ARG A 250 0.04 13.82 37.08
C ARG A 250 0.48 13.05 38.32
N ALA A 251 0.64 11.74 38.22
CA ALA A 251 1.10 10.91 39.33
C ALA A 251 2.53 11.28 39.77
N GLU A 252 3.42 11.59 38.82
CA GLU A 252 4.78 12.05 39.12
C GLU A 252 4.78 13.44 39.77
N ALA A 253 3.94 14.36 39.28
CA ALA A 253 3.76 15.67 39.90
C ALA A 253 3.23 15.57 41.34
N ASP A 254 2.24 14.72 41.58
CA ASP A 254 1.68 14.46 42.91
C ASP A 254 2.76 13.87 43.84
N ARG A 255 3.53 12.88 43.37
CA ARG A 255 4.65 12.29 44.12
C ARG A 255 5.73 13.32 44.47
N LEU A 256 6.16 14.14 43.51
CA LEU A 256 7.16 15.17 43.73
C LEU A 256 6.63 16.24 44.70
N ALA A 257 5.34 16.58 44.64
CA ALA A 257 4.72 17.49 45.59
C ALA A 257 4.75 16.91 47.02
N GLU A 258 4.46 15.62 47.20
CA GLU A 258 4.60 14.92 48.49
C GLU A 258 6.05 14.88 48.99
N GLU A 259 7.02 14.58 48.11
CA GLU A 259 8.45 14.57 48.45
C GLU A 259 8.93 15.97 48.90
N VAL A 260 8.55 17.03 48.16
CA VAL A 260 8.85 18.43 48.53
C VAL A 260 8.19 18.80 49.86
N GLN A 261 6.93 18.41 50.07
CA GLN A 261 6.24 18.69 51.33
C GLN A 261 6.92 17.98 52.52
N SER A 262 7.33 16.72 52.35
CA SER A 262 8.08 15.99 53.37
C SER A 262 9.42 16.65 53.67
N ALA A 263 10.16 17.06 52.63
CA ALA A 263 11.42 17.77 52.77
C ALA A 263 11.26 19.12 53.49
N LEU A 264 10.20 19.88 53.16
CA LEU A 264 9.87 21.12 53.86
C LEU A 264 9.58 20.86 55.35
N LEU A 265 8.75 19.88 55.68
CA LEU A 265 8.48 19.52 57.08
C LEU A 265 9.75 19.07 57.84
N SER A 266 10.65 18.33 57.16
CA SER A 266 11.93 17.95 57.73
C SER A 266 12.84 19.17 57.96
N ALA A 267 12.94 20.05 56.97
CA ALA A 267 13.72 21.29 57.06
C ALA A 267 13.19 22.21 58.16
N GLU A 268 11.86 22.33 58.30
CA GLU A 268 11.24 23.07 59.41
C GLU A 268 11.58 22.43 60.77
N ALA A 269 11.56 21.10 60.87
CA ALA A 269 11.93 20.41 62.10
C ALA A 269 13.42 20.60 62.43
N GLU A 270 14.31 20.55 61.43
CA GLU A 270 15.73 20.84 61.58
C GLU A 270 15.98 22.29 61.97
N ALA A 271 15.29 23.25 61.36
CA ALA A 271 15.34 24.66 61.75
C ALA A 271 14.92 24.85 63.21
N ARG A 272 13.82 24.20 63.66
CA ARG A 272 13.42 24.22 65.08
C ARG A 272 14.48 23.60 66.00
N ARG A 273 15.14 22.53 65.57
CA ARG A 273 16.27 21.93 66.35
C ARG A 273 17.46 22.89 66.40
N ALA A 274 17.76 23.57 65.30
CA ALA A 274 18.82 24.57 65.23
C ALA A 274 18.51 25.78 66.12
N ASP A 275 17.27 26.29 66.13
CA ASP A 275 16.84 27.35 67.05
C ASP A 275 16.98 26.90 68.52
N GLY A 276 16.62 25.64 68.80
CA GLY A 276 16.78 25.03 70.11
C GLY A 276 18.24 24.91 70.54
N SER A 277 19.13 24.47 69.65
CA SER A 277 20.56 24.39 69.93
C SER A 277 21.20 25.77 70.03
N GLU A 278 20.76 26.76 69.25
CA GLU A 278 21.18 28.15 69.40
C GLU A 278 20.72 28.72 70.76
N GLY A 279 19.52 28.37 71.20
CA GLY A 279 19.04 28.65 72.57
C GLY A 279 19.93 28.03 73.65
N GLN A 280 20.37 26.78 73.46
CA GLN A 280 21.34 26.12 74.34
C GLN A 280 22.71 26.81 74.31
N VAL A 281 23.22 27.20 73.14
CA VAL A 281 24.47 27.95 73.01
C VAL A 281 24.37 29.31 73.70
N ARG A 282 23.24 30.03 73.56
CA ARG A 282 22.98 31.28 74.31
C ARG A 282 22.96 31.05 75.82
N GLN A 283 22.36 29.95 76.28
CA GLN A 283 22.32 29.58 77.70
C GLN A 283 23.72 29.24 78.24
N LEU A 284 24.47 28.39 77.53
CA LEU A 284 25.86 28.07 77.85
C LEU A 284 26.75 29.31 77.82
N GLY A 285 26.51 30.24 76.90
CA GLY A 285 27.17 31.54 76.86
C GLY A 285 26.93 32.35 78.13
N LYS A 286 25.68 32.46 78.59
CA LYS A 286 25.35 33.11 79.88
C LYS A 286 25.98 32.40 81.08
N GLU A 287 26.02 31.08 81.08
CA GLU A 287 26.67 30.29 82.12
C GLU A 287 28.18 30.54 82.12
N LEU A 288 28.82 30.56 80.95
CA LEU A 288 30.22 30.92 80.80
C LEU A 288 30.47 32.35 81.29
N ASP A 289 29.66 33.33 80.91
CA ASP A 289 29.77 34.72 81.41
C ASP A 289 29.64 34.79 82.93
N SER A 290 28.75 33.98 83.52
CA SER A 290 28.59 33.90 84.98
C SER A 290 29.80 33.26 85.66
N LEU A 291 30.40 32.24 85.03
CA LEU A 291 31.61 31.58 85.50
C LEU A 291 32.82 32.50 85.36
N VAL A 292 32.93 33.24 84.25
CA VAL A 292 33.94 34.29 84.04
C VAL A 292 33.79 35.38 85.10
N SER A 293 32.58 35.88 85.34
CA SER A 293 32.34 36.87 86.41
C SER A 293 32.72 36.35 87.79
N ARG A 294 32.47 35.05 88.07
CA ARG A 294 32.92 34.40 89.30
C ARG A 294 34.44 34.25 89.35
N LEU A 295 35.08 33.93 88.23
CA LEU A 295 36.53 33.84 88.12
C LEU A 295 37.17 35.22 88.33
N ASP A 296 36.65 36.27 87.70
CA ASP A 296 37.09 37.65 87.90
C ASP A 296 36.92 38.10 89.35
N ALA A 297 35.80 37.75 90.00
CA ALA A 297 35.60 38.00 91.42
C ALA A 297 36.59 37.23 92.31
N ALA A 298 36.90 35.97 91.95
CA ALA A 298 37.90 35.16 92.65
C ALA A 298 39.32 35.70 92.45
N THR A 299 39.66 36.12 91.23
CA THR A 299 40.93 36.78 90.89
C THR A 299 41.06 38.09 91.65
N ALA A 300 40.02 38.93 91.69
CA ALA A 300 40.00 40.16 92.49
C ALA A 300 40.12 39.88 94.00
N SER A 301 39.57 38.76 94.48
CA SER A 301 39.74 38.31 95.86
C SER A 301 41.18 37.85 96.14
N LEU A 302 41.81 37.19 95.18
CA LEU A 302 43.20 36.73 95.28
C LEU A 302 44.18 37.91 95.21
N ASP A 303 43.91 38.91 94.37
CA ASP A 303 44.68 40.15 94.29
C ASP A 303 44.60 40.94 95.59
N ARG A 304 43.40 41.04 96.21
CA ARG A 304 43.25 41.64 97.54
C ARG A 304 44.03 40.88 98.59
N ALA A 305 43.91 39.55 98.63
CA ALA A 305 44.65 38.72 99.56
C ALA A 305 46.18 38.84 99.38
N SER A 306 46.66 38.99 98.15
CA SER A 306 48.08 39.22 97.86
C SER A 306 48.56 40.58 98.36
N ARG A 307 47.77 41.66 98.15
CA ARG A 307 48.10 42.99 98.69
C ARG A 307 48.07 43.03 100.22
N ASP A 308 47.12 42.34 100.85
CA ASP A 308 47.06 42.22 102.31
C ASP A 308 48.26 41.43 102.86
N ALA A 309 48.72 40.40 102.14
CA ALA A 309 49.93 39.65 102.48
C ALA A 309 51.22 40.46 102.28
N GLU A 310 51.30 41.28 101.23
CA GLU A 310 52.42 42.20 100.99
C GLU A 310 52.49 43.28 102.07
N ALA A 311 51.36 43.87 102.46
CA ALA A 311 51.29 44.85 103.55
C ALA A 311 51.69 44.25 104.92
N ALA A 312 51.31 42.99 105.19
CA ALA A 312 51.75 42.26 106.38
C ALA A 312 53.27 41.95 106.36
N ALA A 313 53.82 41.65 105.19
CA ALA A 313 55.25 41.42 105.03
C ALA A 313 56.08 42.71 105.24
N GLU A 314 55.60 43.87 104.79
CA GLU A 314 56.22 45.17 105.08
C GLU A 314 56.15 45.55 106.56
N ALA A 315 55.03 45.29 107.23
CA ALA A 315 54.90 45.51 108.66
C ALA A 315 55.88 44.64 109.48
N HIS A 316 55.96 43.33 109.15
CA HIS A 316 56.91 42.44 109.80
C HIS A 316 58.38 42.74 109.46
N ALA A 317 58.67 43.30 108.29
CA ALA A 317 60.01 43.78 107.95
C ALA A 317 60.41 45.01 108.78
N GLY A 318 59.47 45.90 109.10
CA GLY A 318 59.65 47.01 110.02
C GLY A 318 59.94 46.54 111.45
N GLU A 319 59.12 45.63 111.97
CA GLU A 319 59.30 45.05 113.31
C GLU A 319 60.65 44.32 113.46
N LEU A 320 61.12 43.64 112.40
CA LEU A 320 62.42 42.94 112.39
C LEU A 320 63.62 43.90 112.25
N ALA A 321 63.42 45.10 111.71
CA ALA A 321 64.45 46.14 111.63
C ALA A 321 64.62 46.82 113.00
N ASP A 322 63.53 47.13 113.68
CA ASP A 322 63.53 47.72 115.02
C ASP A 322 64.15 46.75 116.05
N ALA A 323 63.76 45.47 116.03
CA ALA A 323 64.32 44.46 116.92
C ALA A 323 65.83 44.18 116.68
N ARG A 324 66.33 44.39 115.45
CA ARG A 324 67.77 44.28 115.14
C ARG A 324 68.56 45.46 115.66
N GLN A 325 67.97 46.66 115.61
CA GLN A 325 68.58 47.88 116.13
C GLN A 325 68.67 47.84 117.66
N GLU A 326 67.60 47.43 118.35
CA GLU A 326 67.59 47.25 119.81
C GLU A 326 68.64 46.22 120.28
N LEU A 327 68.83 45.13 119.52
CA LEU A 327 69.84 44.12 119.84
C LEU A 327 71.28 44.61 119.58
N ALA A 328 71.48 45.54 118.65
CA ALA A 328 72.78 46.17 118.40
C ALA A 328 73.15 47.15 119.51
N ASP A 329 72.19 47.97 119.95
CA ASP A 329 72.36 48.94 121.03
C ASP A 329 72.62 48.21 122.37
N ALA A 330 71.86 47.15 122.68
CA ALA A 330 72.08 46.34 123.87
C ALA A 330 73.43 45.60 123.87
N ARG A 331 73.98 45.25 122.69
CA ARG A 331 75.33 44.64 122.59
C ARG A 331 76.44 45.66 122.83
N GLN A 332 76.25 46.89 122.38
CA GLN A 332 77.19 47.99 122.58
C GLN A 332 77.25 48.37 124.08
N GLU A 333 76.10 48.50 124.74
CA GLU A 333 76.03 48.79 126.19
C GLU A 333 76.71 47.70 127.04
N LEU A 334 76.60 46.43 126.62
CA LEU A 334 77.23 45.30 127.31
C LEU A 334 78.76 45.23 127.09
N ALA A 335 79.25 45.78 125.98
CA ALA A 335 80.69 45.95 125.71
C ALA A 335 81.27 47.07 126.57
N ASP A 336 80.61 48.23 126.62
CA ASP A 336 81.03 49.39 127.41
C ASP A 336 80.99 49.10 128.93
N ALA A 337 79.98 48.36 129.39
CA ALA A 337 79.89 47.91 130.79
C ALA A 337 81.01 46.92 131.18
N ARG A 338 81.45 46.05 130.25
CA ARG A 338 82.56 45.11 130.48
C ARG A 338 83.90 45.81 130.55
N GLU A 339 84.11 46.82 129.71
CA GLU A 339 85.32 47.64 129.74
C GLU A 339 85.39 48.47 131.04
N GLY A 340 84.26 49.06 131.46
CA GLY A 340 84.13 49.78 132.75
C GLY A 340 84.39 48.89 133.98
N LEU A 341 83.89 47.66 133.99
CA LEU A 341 84.13 46.71 135.08
C LEU A 341 85.60 46.23 135.13
N SER A 342 86.28 46.18 133.99
CA SER A 342 87.71 45.83 133.93
C SER A 342 88.61 46.96 134.46
N ALA A 343 88.26 48.21 134.17
CA ALA A 343 88.98 49.39 134.66
C ALA A 343 88.83 49.57 136.18
N GLU A 344 87.63 49.33 136.74
CA GLU A 344 87.40 49.38 138.19
C GLU A 344 88.11 48.24 138.96
N ARG A 345 88.20 47.04 138.37
CA ARG A 345 89.02 45.96 138.96
C ARG A 345 90.51 46.31 138.98
N GLY A 346 91.03 46.96 137.93
CA GLY A 346 92.41 47.45 137.90
C GLY A 346 92.69 48.54 138.96
N ARG A 347 91.75 49.47 139.16
CA ARG A 347 91.83 50.50 140.21
C ARG A 347 91.81 49.89 141.62
N ALA A 348 90.95 48.89 141.85
CA ALA A 348 90.86 48.20 143.14
C ALA A 348 92.13 47.40 143.49
N GLU A 349 92.80 46.78 142.51
CA GLU A 349 94.08 46.09 142.73
C GLU A 349 95.25 47.06 142.97
N SER A 350 95.26 48.20 142.27
CA SER A 350 96.26 49.26 142.49
C SER A 350 96.16 49.84 143.91
N LEU A 351 94.94 50.16 144.35
CA LEU A 351 94.68 50.67 145.70
C LEU A 351 95.01 49.64 146.80
N ARG A 352 94.78 48.34 146.54
CA ARG A 352 95.20 47.29 147.49
C ARG A 352 96.72 47.22 147.64
N ARG A 353 97.48 47.30 146.54
CA ARG A 353 98.96 47.32 146.59
C ARG A 353 99.49 48.53 147.36
N GLU A 354 98.86 49.69 147.15
CA GLU A 354 99.23 50.95 147.81
C GLU A 354 98.93 50.91 149.32
N VAL A 355 97.81 50.31 149.74
CA VAL A 355 97.49 50.08 151.16
C VAL A 355 98.48 49.11 151.82
N ASP A 356 98.92 48.07 151.13
CA ASP A 356 99.93 47.13 151.65
C ASP A 356 101.31 47.80 151.80
N GLU A 357 101.73 48.63 150.84
CA GLU A 357 102.97 49.41 150.91
C GLU A 357 102.96 50.45 152.04
N LEU A 358 101.86 51.19 152.18
CA LEU A 358 101.68 52.17 153.26
C LEU A 358 101.62 51.49 154.64
N THR A 359 101.08 50.27 154.72
CA THR A 359 101.03 49.50 155.97
C THR A 359 102.43 49.04 156.39
N ARG A 360 103.25 48.55 155.45
CA ARG A 360 104.66 48.18 155.70
C ARG A 360 105.52 49.38 156.07
N ALA A 361 105.35 50.51 155.39
CA ALA A 361 106.06 51.75 155.71
C ALA A 361 105.71 52.29 157.10
N ARG A 362 104.43 52.22 157.48
CA ARG A 362 103.96 52.60 158.82
C ARG A 362 104.57 51.73 159.92
N GLU A 363 104.69 50.42 159.69
CA GLU A 363 105.29 49.49 160.65
C GLU A 363 106.80 49.72 160.81
N GLY A 364 107.51 49.94 159.70
CA GLY A 364 108.95 50.30 159.74
C GLY A 364 109.22 51.60 160.50
N LEU A 365 108.43 52.66 160.26
CA LEU A 365 108.55 53.93 161.00
C LEU A 365 108.24 53.76 162.50
N ARG A 366 107.36 52.83 162.86
CA ARG A 366 107.01 52.53 164.25
C ARG A 366 108.17 51.86 164.97
N ASP A 367 108.86 50.95 164.30
CA ASP A 367 110.02 50.25 164.85
C ASP A 367 111.23 51.18 164.99
N ASP A 368 111.45 52.07 164.03
CA ASP A 368 112.49 53.11 164.09
C ASP A 368 112.23 54.12 165.22
N PHE A 369 110.96 54.47 165.45
CA PHE A 369 110.57 55.32 166.57
C PHE A 369 110.80 54.61 167.92
N ALA A 370 110.49 53.32 168.02
CA ALA A 370 110.77 52.52 169.21
C ALA A 370 112.29 52.33 169.47
N ALA A 371 113.10 52.23 168.43
CA ALA A 371 114.56 52.22 168.55
C ALA A 371 115.12 53.57 169.02
N SER A 372 114.57 54.66 168.50
CA SER A 372 114.94 56.03 168.89
C SER A 372 114.54 56.34 170.33
N GLN A 373 113.36 55.90 170.78
CA GLN A 373 112.94 56.03 172.18
C GLN A 373 113.84 55.26 173.15
N ARG A 374 114.31 54.07 172.76
CA ARG A 374 115.28 53.31 173.58
C ARG A 374 116.63 54.02 173.69
N ARG A 375 117.09 54.69 172.63
CA ARG A 375 118.30 55.52 172.67
C ARG A 375 118.14 56.75 173.56
N ILE A 376 116.99 57.41 173.52
CA ILE A 376 116.70 58.56 174.39
C ILE A 376 116.71 58.12 175.86
N ALA A 377 116.06 56.99 176.19
CA ALA A 377 116.04 56.46 177.55
C ALA A 377 117.45 56.08 178.08
N ASP A 378 118.34 55.62 177.20
CA ASP A 378 119.71 55.28 177.58
C ASP A 378 120.59 56.53 177.77
N LEU A 379 120.37 57.57 176.96
CA LEU A 379 121.00 58.88 177.13
C LEU A 379 120.53 59.60 178.40
N ASP A 380 119.24 59.48 178.78
CA ASP A 380 118.73 60.00 180.06
C ASP A 380 119.39 59.29 181.25
N ARG A 381 119.58 57.97 181.14
CA ARG A 381 120.28 57.19 182.18
C ARG A 381 121.74 57.64 182.32
N GLN A 382 122.41 57.95 181.22
CA GLN A 382 123.78 58.50 181.23
C GLN A 382 123.84 59.92 181.80
N LEU A 383 122.80 60.74 181.57
CA LEU A 383 122.70 62.09 182.12
C LEU A 383 122.53 62.07 183.65
N ASP A 384 121.70 61.15 184.15
CA ASP A 384 121.47 60.97 185.58
C ASP A 384 122.72 60.45 186.31
N GLU A 385 123.50 59.56 185.68
CA GLU A 385 124.78 59.10 186.22
C GLU A 385 125.82 60.22 186.26
N ALA A 386 125.89 61.05 185.22
CA ALA A 386 126.75 62.24 185.20
C ALA A 386 126.35 63.27 186.27
N HIS A 387 125.04 63.45 186.52
CA HIS A 387 124.54 64.31 187.58
C HIS A 387 124.86 63.77 188.99
N ARG A 388 124.77 62.45 189.20
CA ARG A 388 125.19 61.81 190.47
C ARG A 388 126.69 61.96 190.72
N ALA A 389 127.52 61.80 189.68
CA ALA A 389 128.97 62.00 189.77
C ALA A 389 129.32 63.48 190.09
N GLY A 390 128.60 64.43 189.50
CA GLY A 390 128.78 65.87 189.76
C GLY A 390 128.40 66.30 191.19
N TYR A 391 127.44 65.62 191.83
CA TYR A 391 127.08 65.90 193.23
C TYR A 391 128.09 65.33 194.23
N GLN A 392 128.65 64.15 193.97
CA GLN A 392 129.70 63.57 194.81
C GLN A 392 131.00 64.40 194.77
N LEU A 393 131.40 64.88 193.59
CA LEU A 393 132.57 65.76 193.44
C LEU A 393 132.39 67.11 194.16
N ARG A 394 131.19 67.70 194.13
CA ARG A 394 130.93 68.97 194.81
C ARG A 394 130.98 68.89 196.33
N TYR A 395 130.57 67.79 196.95
CA TYR A 395 130.63 67.69 198.41
C TYR A 395 132.01 67.22 198.91
N GLN A 396 132.74 66.39 198.16
CA GLN A 396 134.15 66.10 198.48
C GLN A 396 135.03 67.35 198.34
N PHE A 397 134.73 68.27 197.41
CA PHE A 397 135.42 69.57 197.33
C PHE A 397 135.10 70.48 198.54
N ARG A 398 133.88 70.40 199.09
CA ARG A 398 133.52 71.13 200.33
C ARG A 398 134.18 70.51 201.57
N ALA A 399 134.46 69.22 201.56
CA ALA A 399 135.23 68.51 202.59
C ALA A 399 136.75 68.83 202.55
N LEU A 400 137.27 69.35 201.44
CA LEU A 400 138.68 69.76 201.29
C LEU A 400 138.93 71.24 201.64
N LEU A 401 137.94 72.13 201.52
CA LEU A 401 138.12 73.58 201.74
C LEU A 401 138.02 74.08 203.20
N LYS A 402 137.94 73.22 204.22
CA LYS A 402 138.05 73.67 205.63
C LYS A 402 139.06 72.91 206.50
N ARG A 403 139.82 71.97 205.94
CA ARG A 403 140.93 71.29 206.61
C ARG A 403 142.28 72.02 206.44
N ILE A 404 142.29 73.25 205.90
CA ILE A 404 143.47 74.10 205.71
C ILE A 404 143.23 75.44 206.44
N GLY A 405 144.09 75.72 207.43
CA GLY A 405 144.06 76.88 208.30
C GLY A 405 144.52 78.21 207.65
N PRO A 406 144.59 79.29 208.45
CA PRO A 406 144.48 80.70 208.03
C PRO A 406 145.79 81.30 207.54
N PRO A 407 145.76 82.41 206.77
CA PRO A 407 146.88 83.31 206.67
C PRO A 407 146.57 84.65 207.38
N SER A 408 147.31 84.89 208.45
CA SER A 408 147.45 86.17 209.12
C SER A 408 148.15 87.19 208.23
N THR A 409 147.57 88.39 208.16
CA THR A 409 148.23 89.68 207.93
C THR A 409 147.45 90.76 208.71
N PRO A 410 148.07 91.92 208.99
CA PRO A 410 148.02 92.57 210.31
C PRO A 410 147.21 93.87 210.37
N LYS A 411 146.99 94.32 211.62
CA LYS A 411 146.55 95.66 212.09
C LYS A 411 147.36 96.82 211.47
N PRO A 412 146.90 98.10 211.51
CA PRO A 412 146.30 98.82 212.66
C PRO A 412 144.85 98.50 213.00
#